data_AF-A0A8I2K8V4-F1
#
_entry.id   AF-A0A8I2K8V4-F1
#
_cell.length_a   1.000
_cell.length_b   1.000
_cell.length_c   1.000
_cell.angle_alpha   90.00
_cell.angle_beta   90.00
_cell.angle_gamma   90.00
#
_symmetry.space_group_name_H-M   'P 1'
#
loop_
_entity.id
_entity.type
_entity.pdbx_description
1 polymer ?
#
loop_
_entity_poly.entity_id
_entity_poly.type
_entity_poly.pdbx_seq_one_letter_code
_entity_poly.pdbx_strand_id
1 'polypeptide(L)'
;MIKKKWRLITLIFVLCCFMATGSDVKTGKVLHRFDRLTYAEGTGPGGNLKIGYYEYGIDYPGFGVTEDSGVCTMITPDVITIDLEHKAQGTTPYSYTCYRNTHEAINGGYCPLNDAQYYGQAAYDMYKNWYGVILSFSPLRLRCHYKKNYDGAFWDGLTLTINKQGKNYRSTAVVTIWDTNNAPVANAAVFITWSGVVSGSDSGITGPDGTVTFESPPVKSTGPFTITVDNVTHAALPYNPALNNETSDSASY
;
A
#
# COMPACT_ATOMS: atom_id res chain seq x y z
N MET A 1 10.44 -34.19 19.35
CA MET A 1 9.06 -33.71 19.60
C MET A 1 8.98 -32.23 19.25
N ILE A 2 8.61 -31.91 18.00
CA ILE A 2 8.45 -30.53 17.54
C ILE A 2 6.98 -30.15 17.80
N LYS A 3 6.74 -29.36 18.85
CA LYS A 3 5.43 -28.77 19.08
C LYS A 3 5.25 -27.63 18.08
N LYS A 4 4.52 -27.90 16.99
CA LYS A 4 4.00 -26.88 16.08
C LYS A 4 3.14 -25.89 16.89
N LYS A 5 3.52 -24.62 16.90
CA LYS A 5 2.67 -23.51 17.32
C LYS A 5 2.23 -22.77 16.07
N TRP A 6 0.94 -22.77 15.80
CA TRP A 6 0.31 -21.80 14.90
C TRP A 6 0.16 -20.49 15.68
N ARG A 7 0.51 -19.36 15.06
CA ARG A 7 0.05 -18.03 15.48
C ARG A 7 -0.33 -17.26 14.23
N LEU A 8 -1.52 -16.67 14.28
CA LEU A 8 -2.05 -15.71 13.32
C LEU A 8 -1.09 -14.51 13.34
N ILE A 9 -0.23 -14.41 12.35
CA ILE A 9 0.57 -13.20 12.10
C ILE A 9 -0.19 -12.45 11.03
N THR A 10 -0.57 -11.23 11.37
CA THR A 10 -1.18 -10.19 10.55
C THR A 10 -0.83 -10.35 9.07
N LEU A 11 -1.75 -10.94 8.33
CA LEU A 11 -1.61 -11.33 6.93
C LEU A 11 -1.98 -10.16 6.02
N ILE A 12 -1.29 -9.04 6.16
CA ILE A 12 -1.40 -7.95 5.18
C ILE A 12 0.00 -7.54 4.80
N PHE A 13 0.20 -7.42 3.49
CA PHE A 13 1.35 -6.79 2.84
C PHE A 13 2.55 -7.65 2.50
N VAL A 14 2.28 -8.66 1.68
CA VAL A 14 3.26 -9.17 0.74
C VAL A 14 2.56 -9.41 -0.59
N LEU A 15 2.42 -8.38 -1.44
CA LEU A 15 1.83 -8.63 -2.77
C LEU A 15 2.38 -7.88 -3.98
N CYS A 16 3.34 -6.94 -3.86
CA CYS A 16 4.06 -6.46 -5.06
C CYS A 16 5.31 -7.29 -5.43
N CYS A 17 5.66 -8.38 -4.72
CA CYS A 17 6.79 -9.23 -5.16
C CYS A 17 6.60 -10.75 -5.07
N PHE A 18 5.63 -11.27 -4.30
CA PHE A 18 5.56 -12.73 -4.09
C PHE A 18 4.94 -13.55 -5.22
N MET A 19 4.47 -12.93 -6.31
CA MET A 19 4.07 -13.69 -7.49
C MET A 19 5.27 -14.38 -8.17
N ALA A 20 6.52 -13.96 -7.92
CA ALA A 20 7.71 -14.64 -8.45
C ALA A 20 8.15 -15.87 -7.64
N THR A 21 7.81 -15.98 -6.34
CA THR A 21 8.39 -17.03 -5.46
C THR A 21 7.41 -17.64 -4.45
N GLY A 22 6.22 -18.04 -4.90
CA GLY A 22 5.49 -19.22 -4.38
C GLY A 22 4.94 -19.21 -2.93
N SER A 23 3.62 -19.21 -2.81
CA SER A 23 2.88 -20.21 -2.00
C SER A 23 1.40 -20.19 -2.37
N ASP A 24 0.83 -21.38 -2.46
CA ASP A 24 -0.53 -21.74 -2.87
C ASP A 24 -1.60 -21.20 -1.90
N VAL A 25 -2.56 -20.41 -2.38
CA VAL A 25 -3.83 -20.16 -1.69
C VAL A 25 -4.94 -20.82 -2.50
N LYS A 26 -5.38 -21.97 -2.00
CA LYS A 26 -6.43 -22.80 -2.57
C LYS A 26 -7.76 -22.06 -2.64
N THR A 27 -8.34 -22.08 -3.84
CA THR A 27 -9.78 -22.11 -4.17
C THR A 27 -10.75 -21.79 -3.01
N GLY A 28 -11.04 -20.50 -2.85
CA GLY A 28 -12.25 -20.01 -2.20
C GLY A 28 -12.88 -19.02 -3.17
N LYS A 29 -14.14 -19.26 -3.58
CA LYS A 29 -14.89 -18.39 -4.48
C LYS A 29 -14.91 -16.96 -3.94
N VAL A 30 -14.06 -16.09 -4.47
CA VAL A 30 -13.96 -14.70 -4.02
C VAL A 30 -15.18 -13.94 -4.55
N LEU A 31 -16.07 -13.55 -3.65
CA LEU A 31 -17.16 -12.63 -3.96
C LEU A 31 -16.59 -11.22 -3.90
N HIS A 32 -16.02 -10.77 -5.01
CA HIS A 32 -15.59 -9.38 -5.18
C HIS A 32 -16.80 -8.49 -5.39
N ARG A 33 -16.95 -7.45 -4.58
CA ARG A 33 -17.94 -6.41 -4.78
C ARG A 33 -17.31 -5.06 -4.50
N PHE A 34 -16.59 -4.53 -5.47
CA PHE A 34 -16.58 -3.08 -5.61
C PHE A 34 -17.95 -2.65 -6.11
N ASP A 35 -18.53 -1.61 -5.51
CA ASP A 35 -19.79 -1.06 -5.99
C ASP A 35 -19.57 -0.51 -7.41
N ARG A 36 -20.04 -1.27 -8.42
CA ARG A 36 -20.02 -0.95 -9.86
C ARG A 36 -20.81 0.32 -10.23
N LEU A 37 -21.35 1.03 -9.24
CA LEU A 37 -22.11 2.27 -9.45
C LEU A 37 -21.21 3.50 -9.63
N THR A 38 -19.90 3.39 -9.36
CA THR A 38 -18.97 4.54 -9.41
C THR A 38 -17.63 4.27 -10.09
N TYR A 39 -17.33 3.03 -10.54
CA TYR A 39 -16.02 2.65 -11.10
C TYR A 39 -16.15 1.80 -12.37
N ALA A 40 -15.13 1.89 -13.23
CA ALA A 40 -14.99 1.10 -14.44
C ALA A 40 -14.20 -0.20 -14.18
N GLU A 41 -14.29 -1.13 -15.12
CA GLU A 41 -13.58 -2.42 -15.06
C GLU A 41 -12.40 -2.42 -16.03
N GLY A 42 -11.20 -2.54 -15.47
CA GLY A 42 -9.99 -2.86 -16.19
C GLY A 42 -9.90 -4.36 -16.48
N THR A 43 -9.26 -4.68 -17.60
CA THR A 43 -9.02 -6.03 -18.12
C THR A 43 -7.55 -6.17 -18.49
N GLY A 44 -7.09 -7.39 -18.73
CA GLY A 44 -5.73 -7.64 -19.20
C GLY A 44 -5.11 -8.92 -18.63
N PRO A 45 -3.87 -9.23 -19.02
CA PRO A 45 -3.15 -10.39 -18.53
C PRO A 45 -2.87 -10.28 -17.03
N GLY A 46 -2.70 -11.43 -16.40
CA GLY A 46 -2.10 -11.59 -15.09
C GLY A 46 -1.35 -12.91 -15.00
N GLY A 47 -0.70 -13.13 -13.86
CA GLY A 47 0.05 -14.34 -13.58
C GLY A 47 1.50 -14.28 -14.08
N ASN A 48 2.13 -15.45 -14.19
CA ASN A 48 3.53 -15.57 -14.55
C ASN A 48 3.88 -16.96 -15.09
N LEU A 49 5.13 -17.15 -15.53
CA LEU A 49 5.65 -18.40 -16.08
C LEU A 49 5.48 -19.62 -15.16
N LYS A 50 5.33 -19.43 -13.84
CA LYS A 50 5.19 -20.52 -12.86
C LYS A 50 3.73 -20.90 -12.62
N ILE A 51 2.85 -19.93 -12.44
CA ILE A 51 1.42 -20.18 -12.14
C ILE A 51 0.55 -20.23 -13.39
N GLY A 52 1.13 -19.88 -14.55
CA GLY A 52 0.43 -19.79 -15.82
C GLY A 52 -0.12 -18.40 -16.09
N TYR A 53 -0.50 -18.22 -17.35
CA TYR A 53 -1.19 -17.04 -17.84
C TYR A 53 -2.68 -17.14 -17.52
N TYR A 54 -3.29 -16.01 -17.19
CA TYR A 54 -4.73 -15.83 -17.16
C TYR A 54 -5.09 -14.40 -17.56
N GLU A 55 -6.35 -14.18 -17.92
CA GLU A 55 -6.86 -12.88 -18.35
C GLU A 55 -8.00 -12.38 -17.44
N TYR A 56 -7.81 -11.22 -16.83
CA TYR A 56 -8.88 -10.48 -16.15
C TYR A 56 -9.90 -9.95 -17.15
N GLY A 57 -11.18 -10.17 -16.87
CA GLY A 57 -12.31 -9.96 -17.79
C GLY A 57 -12.70 -11.21 -18.58
N ILE A 58 -11.91 -12.30 -18.52
CA ILE A 58 -12.22 -13.58 -19.18
C ILE A 58 -12.18 -14.73 -18.17
N ASP A 59 -11.00 -15.05 -17.65
CA ASP A 59 -10.78 -16.15 -16.70
C ASP A 59 -11.16 -15.74 -15.26
N TYR A 60 -10.91 -14.47 -14.94
CA TYR A 60 -11.28 -13.83 -13.68
C TYR A 60 -12.12 -12.56 -13.95
N PRO A 61 -12.87 -12.03 -12.97
CA PRO A 61 -13.49 -10.72 -13.08
C PRO A 61 -12.48 -9.61 -13.41
N GLY A 62 -12.94 -8.52 -14.02
CA GLY A 62 -12.13 -7.33 -14.21
C GLY A 62 -11.72 -6.70 -12.87
N PHE A 63 -10.61 -5.95 -12.88
CA PHE A 63 -10.14 -5.20 -11.71
C PHE A 63 -10.69 -3.76 -11.71
N GLY A 64 -10.88 -3.17 -10.54
CA GLY A 64 -11.49 -1.84 -10.41
C GLY A 64 -10.55 -0.72 -10.84
N VAL A 65 -11.05 0.24 -11.62
CA VAL A 65 -10.36 1.47 -12.04
C VAL A 65 -11.31 2.66 -12.07
N THR A 66 -10.76 3.87 -12.02
CA THR A 66 -11.49 5.11 -12.32
C THR A 66 -11.28 5.45 -13.79
N GLU A 67 -12.36 5.61 -14.56
CA GLU A 67 -12.31 6.04 -15.95
C GLU A 67 -12.68 7.52 -16.07
N ASP A 68 -11.89 8.24 -16.85
CA ASP A 68 -12.20 9.60 -17.30
C ASP A 68 -11.76 9.76 -18.75
N SER A 69 -12.71 10.05 -19.64
CA SER A 69 -12.46 10.44 -21.02
C SER A 69 -11.58 9.44 -21.81
N GLY A 70 -11.77 8.14 -21.59
CA GLY A 70 -11.03 7.04 -22.22
C GLY A 70 -9.73 6.66 -21.53
N VAL A 71 -9.38 7.31 -20.41
CA VAL A 71 -8.20 7.02 -19.60
C VAL A 71 -8.62 6.31 -18.32
N CYS A 72 -8.04 5.13 -18.08
CA CYS A 72 -8.28 4.30 -16.91
C CYS A 72 -7.12 4.50 -15.94
N THR A 73 -7.43 4.90 -14.71
CA THR A 73 -6.44 5.04 -13.64
C THR A 73 -6.71 3.98 -12.57
N MET A 74 -5.68 3.26 -12.15
CA MET A 74 -5.75 2.19 -11.14
C MET A 74 -5.97 2.74 -9.72
N ILE A 75 -7.12 3.38 -9.54
CA ILE A 75 -7.61 3.99 -8.31
C ILE A 75 -9.00 3.44 -8.04
N THR A 76 -9.22 3.13 -6.78
CA THR A 76 -10.52 2.88 -6.17
C THR A 76 -10.49 3.47 -4.74
N PRO A 77 -11.60 3.52 -4.00
CA PRO A 77 -11.59 3.98 -2.60
C PRO A 77 -10.73 3.14 -1.67
N ASP A 78 -10.52 1.87 -2.04
CA ASP A 78 -9.91 0.87 -1.18
C ASP A 78 -8.47 0.55 -1.60
N VAL A 79 -8.14 0.69 -2.89
CA VAL A 79 -6.84 0.31 -3.47
C VAL A 79 -6.38 1.29 -4.54
N ILE A 80 -5.11 1.68 -4.46
CA ILE A 80 -4.38 2.45 -5.46
C ILE A 80 -3.16 1.63 -5.90
N THR A 81 -2.97 1.44 -7.20
CA THR A 81 -1.74 0.85 -7.76
C THR A 81 -0.88 1.90 -8.44
N ILE A 82 0.41 1.89 -8.12
CA ILE A 82 1.44 2.83 -8.58
C ILE A 82 2.51 2.03 -9.33
N ASP A 83 2.85 2.49 -10.52
CA ASP A 83 4.05 2.04 -11.22
C ASP A 83 5.23 2.94 -10.85
N LEU A 84 6.27 2.36 -10.25
CA LEU A 84 7.49 3.10 -9.91
C LEU A 84 8.48 3.22 -11.06
N GLU A 85 8.28 2.51 -12.18
CA GLU A 85 9.19 2.53 -13.34
C GLU A 85 10.67 2.32 -12.93
N HIS A 86 10.92 1.37 -12.02
CA HIS A 86 12.23 1.07 -11.45
C HIS A 86 12.87 2.18 -10.61
N LYS A 87 12.08 3.16 -10.16
CA LYS A 87 12.51 4.16 -9.18
C LYS A 87 12.35 3.61 -7.75
N ALA A 88 12.96 4.30 -6.80
CA ALA A 88 12.85 3.98 -5.38
C ALA A 88 11.62 4.64 -4.72
N GLN A 89 11.02 5.63 -5.36
CA GLN A 89 9.93 6.44 -4.82
C GLN A 89 8.96 6.83 -5.94
N GLY A 90 7.70 7.06 -5.58
CA GLY A 90 6.64 7.48 -6.49
C GLY A 90 5.27 7.33 -5.83
N THR A 91 4.39 8.28 -6.07
CA THR A 91 3.04 8.33 -5.48
C THR A 91 1.94 8.45 -6.54
N THR A 92 2.30 8.66 -7.80
CA THR A 92 1.35 8.86 -8.90
C THR A 92 0.69 7.53 -9.27
N PRO A 93 -0.65 7.42 -9.18
CA PRO A 93 -1.36 6.22 -9.59
C PRO A 93 -1.15 5.92 -11.07
N TYR A 94 -1.09 4.64 -11.42
CA TYR A 94 -0.85 4.22 -12.80
C TYR A 94 -2.09 4.45 -13.67
N SER A 95 -1.89 5.09 -14.83
CA SER A 95 -2.93 5.33 -15.83
C SER A 95 -2.59 4.69 -17.18
N TYR A 96 -3.60 4.23 -17.88
CA TYR A 96 -3.48 3.60 -19.20
C TYR A 96 -4.74 3.86 -20.05
N THR A 97 -4.64 3.66 -21.36
CA THR A 97 -5.82 3.75 -22.24
C THR A 97 -6.78 2.62 -21.91
N CYS A 98 -8.03 2.96 -21.58
CA CYS A 98 -9.04 1.96 -21.25
C CYS A 98 -9.29 0.96 -22.40
N TYR A 99 -9.77 -0.26 -22.13
CA TYR A 99 -9.99 -0.89 -20.82
C TYR A 99 -8.98 -2.00 -20.53
N ARG A 100 -8.04 -2.27 -21.44
CA ARG A 100 -7.13 -3.41 -21.36
C ARG A 100 -5.70 -2.94 -21.10
N ASN A 101 -5.22 -3.15 -19.89
CA ASN A 101 -3.82 -2.87 -19.54
C ASN A 101 -2.94 -4.07 -19.83
N THR A 102 -1.84 -3.88 -20.55
CA THR A 102 -0.81 -4.91 -20.78
C THR A 102 0.58 -4.47 -20.30
N HIS A 103 0.66 -3.42 -19.49
CA HIS A 103 1.92 -2.86 -19.01
C HIS A 103 2.31 -3.43 -17.65
N GLU A 104 3.41 -4.15 -17.50
CA GLU A 104 4.16 -4.80 -18.58
C GLU A 104 4.54 -6.22 -18.19
N ALA A 105 4.90 -7.02 -19.20
CA ALA A 105 5.50 -8.31 -18.96
C ALA A 105 6.97 -8.12 -18.55
N ILE A 106 7.32 -8.56 -17.35
CA ILE A 106 8.66 -8.36 -16.79
C ILE A 106 9.05 -9.52 -15.86
N ASN A 107 10.30 -9.98 -15.95
CA ASN A 107 10.86 -11.05 -15.11
C ASN A 107 9.96 -12.30 -15.01
N GLY A 108 9.27 -12.64 -16.11
CA GLY A 108 8.36 -13.78 -16.19
C GLY A 108 6.95 -13.53 -15.66
N GLY A 109 6.65 -12.36 -15.09
CA GLY A 109 5.28 -11.89 -14.85
C GLY A 109 4.67 -11.32 -16.12
N TYR A 110 3.37 -11.53 -16.33
CA TYR A 110 2.69 -11.05 -17.55
C TYR A 110 2.15 -9.62 -17.42
N CYS A 111 1.72 -9.20 -16.23
CA CYS A 111 1.43 -7.80 -15.90
C CYS A 111 1.28 -7.64 -14.36
N PRO A 112 2.38 -7.35 -13.65
CA PRO A 112 2.35 -7.21 -12.19
C PRO A 112 1.38 -6.15 -11.67
N LEU A 113 1.15 -5.07 -12.43
CA LEU A 113 0.22 -4.00 -12.05
C LEU A 113 -1.24 -4.48 -12.00
N ASN A 114 -1.68 -5.29 -12.98
CA ASN A 114 -3.03 -5.86 -12.98
C ASN A 114 -3.24 -6.79 -11.78
N ASP A 115 -2.26 -7.67 -11.52
CA ASP A 115 -2.29 -8.56 -10.36
C ASP A 115 -2.35 -7.77 -9.05
N ALA A 116 -1.51 -6.73 -8.90
CA ALA A 116 -1.52 -5.88 -7.71
C ALA A 116 -2.90 -5.25 -7.48
N GLN A 117 -3.50 -4.65 -8.50
CA GLN A 117 -4.80 -4.01 -8.37
C GLN A 117 -5.91 -5.01 -7.99
N TYR A 118 -5.95 -6.17 -8.65
CA TYR A 118 -6.97 -7.19 -8.40
C TYR A 118 -6.85 -7.80 -6.99
N TYR A 119 -5.66 -8.29 -6.64
CA TYR A 119 -5.46 -8.98 -5.36
C TYR A 119 -5.37 -8.02 -4.18
N GLY A 120 -4.95 -6.77 -4.41
CA GLY A 120 -5.09 -5.68 -3.43
C GLY A 120 -6.53 -5.57 -2.96
N GLN A 121 -7.48 -5.65 -3.89
CA GLN A 121 -8.88 -5.63 -3.51
C GLN A 121 -9.31 -6.89 -2.80
N ALA A 122 -8.87 -8.06 -3.28
CA ALA A 122 -9.19 -9.34 -2.63
C ALA A 122 -8.78 -9.31 -1.15
N ALA A 123 -7.59 -8.77 -0.87
CA ALA A 123 -7.09 -8.60 0.49
C ALA A 123 -7.97 -7.63 1.28
N TYR A 124 -8.28 -6.45 0.73
CA TYR A 124 -9.13 -5.48 1.41
C TYR A 124 -10.53 -6.03 1.74
N ASP A 125 -11.20 -6.64 0.76
CA ASP A 125 -12.53 -7.26 0.91
C ASP A 125 -12.52 -8.37 1.96
N MET A 126 -11.49 -9.24 1.94
CA MET A 126 -11.34 -10.32 2.92
C MET A 126 -11.31 -9.75 4.35
N TYR A 127 -10.50 -8.73 4.60
CA TYR A 127 -10.36 -8.12 5.92
C TYR A 127 -11.64 -7.44 6.39
N LYS A 128 -12.24 -6.63 5.51
CA LYS A 128 -13.51 -5.96 5.77
C LYS A 128 -14.62 -6.95 6.12
N ASN A 129 -14.73 -8.04 5.36
CA ASN A 129 -15.81 -9.02 5.53
C ASN A 129 -15.61 -9.93 6.75
N TRP A 130 -14.38 -10.32 7.07
CA TRP A 130 -14.12 -11.27 8.16
C TRP A 130 -14.08 -10.62 9.53
N TYR A 131 -13.55 -9.40 9.62
CA TYR A 131 -13.32 -8.73 10.90
C TYR A 131 -14.22 -7.52 11.11
N GLY A 132 -15.00 -7.10 10.10
CA GLY A 132 -15.90 -5.95 10.19
C GLY A 132 -15.17 -4.62 10.41
N VAL A 133 -13.85 -4.61 10.32
CA VAL A 133 -13.00 -3.42 10.43
C VAL A 133 -12.60 -2.97 9.04
N ILE A 134 -12.87 -1.69 8.75
CA ILE A 134 -12.21 -0.99 7.66
C ILE A 134 -10.73 -0.95 8.00
N LEU A 135 -9.89 -1.40 7.08
CA LEU A 135 -8.45 -1.29 7.24
C LEU A 135 -8.10 0.19 7.42
N SER A 136 -7.52 0.53 8.56
CA SER A 136 -7.27 1.92 8.97
C SER A 136 -6.33 2.67 8.03
N PHE A 137 -5.69 2.01 7.07
CA PHE A 137 -4.77 2.57 6.07
C PHE A 137 -5.38 2.62 4.65
N SER A 138 -6.71 2.60 4.50
CA SER A 138 -7.38 2.77 3.20
C SER A 138 -7.17 4.17 2.62
N PRO A 139 -6.88 4.31 1.30
CA PRO A 139 -6.67 3.22 0.35
C PRO A 139 -5.31 2.55 0.52
N LEU A 140 -5.28 1.23 0.36
CA LEU A 140 -4.08 0.44 0.20
C LEU A 140 -3.31 0.93 -1.04
N ARG A 141 -2.10 1.47 -0.83
CA ARG A 141 -1.18 1.85 -1.91
C ARG A 141 -0.23 0.70 -2.24
N LEU A 142 -0.33 0.16 -3.45
CA LEU A 142 0.54 -0.91 -3.97
C LEU A 142 1.51 -0.32 -4.99
N ARG A 143 2.80 -0.31 -4.64
CA ARG A 143 3.86 0.21 -5.50
C ARG A 143 4.61 -0.94 -6.14
N CYS A 144 4.45 -1.09 -7.45
CA CYS A 144 5.06 -2.15 -8.22
C CYS A 144 6.22 -1.61 -9.08
N HIS A 145 7.00 -2.53 -9.66
CA HIS A 145 8.23 -2.21 -10.39
C HIS A 145 9.25 -1.39 -9.59
N TYR A 146 9.40 -1.66 -8.28
CA TYR A 146 10.38 -0.99 -7.43
C TYR A 146 11.82 -1.36 -7.80
N LYS A 147 12.66 -0.35 -8.08
CA LYS A 147 14.09 -0.49 -8.45
C LYS A 147 14.36 -1.46 -9.60
N LYS A 148 15.61 -1.51 -10.05
CA LYS A 148 16.10 -2.54 -11.00
C LYS A 148 16.64 -3.74 -10.24
N ASN A 149 16.33 -4.95 -10.72
CA ASN A 149 16.81 -6.22 -10.16
C ASN A 149 16.54 -6.37 -8.65
N TYR A 150 15.45 -5.78 -8.16
CA TYR A 150 15.03 -5.94 -6.77
C TYR A 150 14.22 -7.24 -6.64
N ASP A 151 14.65 -8.09 -5.72
CA ASP A 151 14.00 -9.36 -5.40
C ASP A 151 13.53 -9.29 -3.94
N GLY A 152 12.26 -8.87 -3.76
CA GLY A 152 11.67 -8.68 -2.44
C GLY A 152 10.39 -7.84 -2.47
N ALA A 153 9.52 -8.03 -1.48
CA ALA A 153 8.41 -7.12 -1.21
C ALA A 153 8.61 -6.53 0.18
N PHE A 154 8.22 -5.26 0.35
CA PHE A 154 8.19 -4.62 1.65
C PHE A 154 6.95 -3.75 1.77
N TRP A 155 6.59 -3.43 3.01
CA TRP A 155 5.59 -2.43 3.34
C TRP A 155 6.32 -1.12 3.66
N ASP A 156 5.90 -0.02 3.04
CA ASP A 156 6.41 1.29 3.42
C ASP A 156 5.94 1.67 4.82
N GLY A 157 6.83 2.32 5.56
CA GLY A 157 6.64 2.49 6.98
C GLY A 157 5.65 3.58 7.36
N LEU A 158 5.22 4.44 6.43
CA LEU A 158 4.45 5.64 6.72
C LEU A 158 3.01 5.47 6.22
N THR A 159 2.06 5.42 7.14
CA THR A 159 0.62 5.38 6.82
C THR A 159 -0.08 6.58 7.39
N LEU A 160 -1.05 7.12 6.65
CA LEU A 160 -1.80 8.30 7.06
C LEU A 160 -3.32 8.04 6.97
N THR A 161 -4.03 8.33 8.06
CA THR A 161 -5.47 8.08 8.21
C THR A 161 -6.20 9.36 8.63
N ILE A 162 -7.19 9.82 7.86
CA ILE A 162 -8.01 10.96 8.26
C ILE A 162 -9.24 10.48 9.04
N ASN A 163 -9.39 11.00 10.25
CA ASN A 163 -10.49 10.71 11.15
C ASN A 163 -11.38 11.95 11.33
N LYS A 164 -12.68 11.81 11.06
CA LYS A 164 -13.68 12.85 11.33
C LYS A 164 -14.29 12.66 12.72
N GLN A 165 -14.18 13.67 13.57
CA GLN A 165 -14.82 13.73 14.89
C GLN A 165 -15.70 14.98 14.98
N GLY A 166 -17.02 14.79 14.80
CA GLY A 166 -17.98 15.89 14.75
C GLY A 166 -17.72 16.82 13.57
N LYS A 167 -17.38 18.09 13.87
CA LYS A 167 -17.05 19.12 12.86
C LYS A 167 -15.55 19.18 12.52
N ASN A 168 -14.72 18.39 13.20
CA ASN A 168 -13.28 18.44 13.05
C ASN A 168 -12.76 17.19 12.32
N TYR A 169 -11.70 17.38 11.54
CA TYR A 169 -10.87 16.36 10.94
C TYR A 169 -9.52 16.36 11.65
N ARG A 170 -8.98 15.16 11.87
CA ARG A 170 -7.62 14.90 12.35
C ARG A 170 -6.97 13.90 11.42
N SER A 171 -5.65 13.89 11.37
CA SER A 171 -4.90 12.83 10.71
C SER A 171 -4.07 12.06 11.72
N THR A 172 -4.15 10.74 11.67
CA THR A 172 -3.31 9.83 12.45
C THR A 172 -2.28 9.25 11.50
N ALA A 173 -1.00 9.48 11.77
CA ALA A 173 0.09 8.88 11.02
C ALA A 173 0.75 7.77 11.83
N VAL A 174 1.06 6.64 11.20
CA VAL A 174 1.92 5.60 11.78
C VAL A 174 3.20 5.54 10.97
N VAL A 175 4.33 5.77 11.62
CA VAL A 175 5.67 5.68 11.02
C VAL A 175 6.32 4.39 11.51
N THR A 176 6.89 3.61 10.61
CA THR A 176 7.57 2.34 10.89
C THR A 176 9.01 2.43 10.41
N ILE A 177 9.94 2.10 11.30
CA ILE A 177 11.37 2.13 11.03
C ILE A 177 11.87 0.69 10.89
N TRP A 178 12.52 0.42 9.75
CA TRP A 178 13.17 -0.86 9.45
C TRP A 178 14.68 -0.64 9.28
N ASP A 179 15.49 -1.63 9.65
CA ASP A 179 16.92 -1.64 9.34
C ASP A 179 17.18 -2.19 7.93
N THR A 180 18.44 -2.21 7.51
CA THR A 180 18.86 -2.74 6.20
C THR A 180 18.68 -4.25 6.03
N ASN A 181 18.39 -4.97 7.11
CA ASN A 181 18.09 -6.41 7.11
C ASN A 181 16.59 -6.68 7.16
N ASN A 182 15.76 -5.65 7.00
CA ASN A 182 14.31 -5.70 7.12
C ASN A 182 13.83 -6.14 8.51
N ALA A 183 14.58 -5.84 9.56
CA ALA A 183 14.14 -6.00 10.95
C ALA A 183 13.54 -4.68 11.49
N PRO A 184 12.46 -4.74 12.28
CA PRO A 184 11.88 -3.54 12.86
C PRO A 184 12.83 -2.92 13.89
N VAL A 185 12.97 -1.60 13.88
CA VAL A 185 13.88 -0.86 14.76
C VAL A 185 13.09 -0.24 15.90
N ALA A 186 13.18 -0.84 17.08
CA ALA A 186 12.64 -0.30 18.31
C ALA A 186 13.52 0.82 18.89
N ASN A 187 12.93 1.69 19.70
CA ASN A 187 13.62 2.79 20.40
C ASN A 187 14.29 3.83 19.49
N ALA A 188 13.85 3.95 18.24
CA ALA A 188 14.26 5.03 17.34
C ALA A 188 13.42 6.27 17.65
N ALA A 189 14.07 7.42 17.84
CA ALA A 189 13.40 8.70 17.97
C ALA A 189 13.13 9.28 16.59
N VAL A 190 11.86 9.48 16.27
CA VAL A 190 11.37 10.00 14.99
C VAL A 190 10.89 11.42 15.21
N PHE A 191 11.35 12.34 14.37
CA PHE A 191 10.96 13.76 14.38
C PHE A 191 10.18 14.05 13.10
N ILE A 192 9.04 14.72 13.24
CA ILE A 192 8.13 14.97 12.12
C ILE A 192 7.66 16.42 12.07
N THR A 193 7.23 16.84 10.88
CA THR A 193 6.54 18.11 10.64
C THR A 193 5.23 17.86 9.90
N TRP A 194 4.16 18.47 10.42
CA TRP A 194 2.85 18.56 9.80
C TRP A 194 2.74 19.79 8.91
N SER A 195 2.16 19.63 7.72
CA SER A 195 1.90 20.72 6.76
C SER A 195 0.59 20.50 5.97
N GLY A 196 0.23 21.47 5.12
CA GLY A 196 -1.02 21.49 4.37
C GLY A 196 -2.13 22.21 5.13
N VAL A 197 -3.21 21.52 5.50
CA VAL A 197 -4.30 22.12 6.31
C VAL A 197 -3.98 22.20 7.81
N VAL A 198 -2.95 21.49 8.25
CA VAL A 198 -2.39 21.54 9.61
C VAL A 198 -0.96 22.07 9.58
N SER A 199 -0.46 22.51 10.73
CA SER A 199 0.94 22.89 10.91
C SER A 199 1.43 22.52 12.30
N GLY A 200 2.73 22.26 12.42
CA GLY A 200 3.40 21.95 13.68
C GLY A 200 4.48 20.89 13.50
N SER A 201 5.23 20.61 14.56
CA SER A 201 6.20 19.52 14.60
C SER A 201 5.93 18.65 15.81
N ASP A 202 6.29 17.38 15.72
CA ASP A 202 6.11 16.40 16.79
C ASP A 202 7.29 15.41 16.82
N SER A 203 7.43 14.66 17.91
CA SER A 203 8.45 13.62 18.03
C SER A 203 7.98 12.46 18.90
N GLY A 204 8.45 11.26 18.56
CA GLY A 204 8.03 10.04 19.25
C GLY A 204 9.09 8.95 19.16
N ILE A 205 8.91 7.89 19.96
CA ILE A 205 9.84 6.76 20.05
C ILE A 205 9.14 5.52 19.49
N THR A 206 9.83 4.77 18.63
CA THR A 206 9.29 3.52 18.10
C THR A 206 9.16 2.42 19.16
N GLY A 207 8.06 1.68 19.11
CA GLY A 207 7.83 0.50 19.92
C GLY A 207 8.62 -0.73 19.46
N PRO A 208 8.45 -1.88 20.12
CA PRO A 208 9.14 -3.13 19.78
C PRO A 208 8.90 -3.66 18.35
N ASP A 209 7.80 -3.23 17.72
CA ASP A 209 7.43 -3.54 16.34
C ASP A 209 7.97 -2.50 15.34
N GLY A 210 8.79 -1.56 15.79
CA GLY A 210 9.38 -0.52 14.97
C GLY A 210 8.43 0.63 14.62
N THR A 211 7.23 0.68 15.23
CA THR A 211 6.21 1.68 14.89
C THR A 211 6.10 2.81 15.91
N VAL A 212 5.73 4.00 15.44
CA VAL A 212 5.35 5.16 16.27
C VAL A 212 4.14 5.83 15.64
N THR A 213 3.19 6.28 16.46
CA THR A 213 1.95 6.94 15.99
C THR A 213 1.95 8.42 16.36
N PHE A 214 1.59 9.26 15.40
CA PHE A 214 1.43 10.70 15.55
C PHE A 214 -0.01 11.11 15.23
N GLU A 215 -0.50 12.13 15.92
CA GLU A 215 -1.83 12.70 15.65
C GLU A 215 -1.71 14.18 15.33
N SER A 216 -2.31 14.61 14.23
CA SER A 216 -2.33 16.02 13.85
C SER A 216 -3.23 16.83 14.78
N PRO A 217 -3.01 18.15 14.87
CA PRO A 217 -4.02 19.06 15.40
C PRO A 217 -5.36 18.92 14.66
N PRO A 218 -6.51 19.17 15.34
CA PRO A 218 -7.83 19.12 14.71
C PRO A 218 -8.08 20.37 13.86
N VAL A 219 -8.68 20.19 12.68
CA VAL A 219 -9.08 21.30 11.78
C VAL A 219 -10.49 21.10 11.25
N LYS A 220 -11.14 22.17 10.82
CA LYS A 220 -12.48 22.10 10.19
C LYS A 220 -12.41 21.98 8.66
N SER A 221 -11.21 22.08 8.09
CA SER A 221 -10.99 22.02 6.65
C SER A 221 -10.77 20.59 6.20
N THR A 222 -11.35 20.29 5.05
CA THR A 222 -10.92 19.20 4.18
C THR A 222 -9.74 19.70 3.35
N GLY A 223 -8.68 18.92 3.24
CA GLY A 223 -7.52 19.27 2.43
C GLY A 223 -6.33 18.42 2.82
N PRO A 224 -5.17 18.62 2.18
CA PRO A 224 -4.05 17.73 2.40
C PRO A 224 -3.55 17.88 3.83
N PHE A 225 -3.70 16.83 4.63
CA PHE A 225 -2.86 16.62 5.80
C PHE A 225 -1.58 16.00 5.28
N THR A 226 -0.46 16.69 5.45
CA THR A 226 0.84 16.19 5.03
C THR A 226 1.71 16.00 6.26
N ILE A 227 2.32 14.83 6.38
CA ILE A 227 3.35 14.53 7.37
C ILE A 227 4.68 14.38 6.65
N THR A 228 5.75 14.88 7.25
CA THR A 228 7.12 14.71 6.78
C THR A 228 7.99 14.23 7.94
N VAL A 229 8.76 13.16 7.76
CA VAL A 229 9.78 12.71 8.70
C VAL A 229 11.04 13.55 8.45
N ASP A 230 11.37 14.42 9.40
CA ASP A 230 12.50 15.33 9.30
C ASP A 230 13.82 14.63 9.66
N ASN A 231 13.79 13.79 10.69
CA ASN A 231 14.97 13.10 11.18
C ASN A 231 14.61 11.84 11.97
N VAL A 232 15.54 10.89 12.04
CA VAL A 232 15.48 9.74 12.94
C VAL A 232 16.81 9.61 13.67
N THR A 233 16.77 9.34 14.97
CA THR A 233 17.98 9.05 15.76
C THR A 233 17.83 7.74 16.52
N HIS A 234 18.94 7.01 16.67
CA HIS A 234 19.00 5.77 17.40
C HIS A 234 20.40 5.60 18.02
N ALA A 235 20.51 4.93 19.17
CA ALA A 235 21.76 4.84 19.91
C ALA A 235 22.87 4.06 19.18
N ALA A 236 22.48 3.02 18.42
CA ALA A 236 23.43 2.10 17.79
C ALA A 236 23.35 2.07 16.26
N LEU A 237 22.30 2.63 15.66
CA LEU A 237 22.05 2.54 14.23
C LEU A 237 22.09 3.95 13.64
N PRO A 238 23.05 4.25 12.75
CA PRO A 238 23.08 5.54 12.09
C PRO A 238 21.91 5.65 11.10
N TYR A 239 21.19 6.76 11.18
CA TYR A 239 20.13 7.07 10.23
C TYR A 239 20.73 7.64 8.93
N ASN A 240 20.31 7.10 7.80
CA ASN A 240 20.65 7.62 6.47
C ASN A 240 19.35 7.92 5.70
N PRO A 241 18.94 9.20 5.58
CA PRO A 241 17.69 9.57 4.92
C PRO A 241 17.65 9.21 3.42
N ALA A 242 18.80 9.01 2.78
CA ALA A 242 18.85 8.58 1.38
C ALA A 242 18.35 7.14 1.16
N LEU A 243 18.22 6.36 2.23
CA LEU A 243 17.65 5.01 2.20
C LEU A 243 16.15 4.97 2.49
N ASN A 244 15.52 6.12 2.76
CA ASN A 244 14.09 6.16 3.01
C ASN A 244 13.31 5.75 1.76
N ASN A 245 12.49 4.73 1.90
CA ASN A 245 11.49 4.39 0.89
C ASN A 245 10.38 5.45 0.83
N GLU A 246 10.15 6.15 1.94
CA GLU A 246 9.21 7.26 2.05
C GLU A 246 9.60 8.18 3.19
N THR A 247 9.50 9.49 2.95
CA THR A 247 9.83 10.54 3.94
C THR A 247 8.64 11.47 4.18
N SER A 248 7.65 11.47 3.29
CA SER A 248 6.45 12.30 3.44
C SER A 248 5.25 11.58 2.83
N ASP A 249 4.09 11.71 3.46
CA ASP A 249 2.81 11.24 2.94
C ASP A 249 1.75 12.34 3.10
N SER A 250 0.78 12.37 2.18
CA SER A 250 -0.30 13.33 2.15
C SER A 250 -1.63 12.67 1.82
N ALA A 251 -2.66 13.01 2.60
CA ALA A 251 -4.02 12.53 2.39
C ALA A 251 -5.00 13.70 2.43
N SER A 252 -6.05 13.62 1.63
CA SER A 252 -7.18 14.54 1.63
C SER A 252 -8.48 13.74 1.75
N TYR A 253 -9.50 14.33 2.35
CA TYR A 253 -10.85 13.77 2.48
C TYR A 253 -11.85 14.70 1.82
#